data_AF-A0AAW0FBV5-F1
#
_entry.id   AF-A0AAW0FBV5-F1
#
_cell.length_a   1.000
_cell.length_b   1.000
_cell.length_c   1.000
_cell.angle_alpha   90.00
_cell.angle_beta   90.00
_cell.angle_gamma   90.00
#
_symmetry.space_group_name_H-M   'P 1'
#
loop_
_entity.id
_entity.type
_entity.pdbx_description
1 polymer ?
#
loop_
_entity_poly.entity_id
_entity_poly.type
_entity_poly.pdbx_seq_one_letter_code
_entity_poly.pdbx_strand_id
1 'polypeptide(L)' 'MRLPRMGFIPHTEHAAFGFIDPRDVIRAAHIIPTFAHDRTEFYLPGSQAARAACENDEDWTYYRCLLDHSQTW' A
#
# COMPACT_ATOMS: atom_id res chain seq x y z
N MET A 1 -5.05 1.99 -21.12
CA MET A 1 -4.01 1.26 -20.36
C MET A 1 -4.52 0.98 -18.95
N ARG A 2 -4.28 -0.21 -18.40
CA ARG A 2 -4.69 -0.59 -17.03
C ARG A 2 -3.48 -0.42 -16.11
N LEU A 3 -3.56 0.49 -15.13
CA LEU A 3 -2.47 0.65 -14.16
C LEU A 3 -2.42 -0.58 -13.23
N PRO A 4 -1.22 -0.96 -12.76
CA PRO A 4 -1.07 -2.00 -11.76
C PRO A 4 -1.88 -1.67 -10.51
N ARG A 5 -2.49 -2.71 -9.95
CA ARG A 5 -3.27 -2.64 -8.71
C ARG A 5 -2.56 -3.48 -7.66
N MET A 6 -2.43 -2.91 -6.48
CA MET A 6 -1.76 -3.51 -5.33
C MET A 6 -2.74 -3.60 -4.17
N GLY A 7 -2.50 -4.54 -3.26
CA GLY A 7 -3.22 -4.68 -2.01
C GLY A 7 -2.27 -5.29 -0.98
N PHE A 8 -2.61 -5.13 0.29
CA PHE A 8 -1.90 -5.82 1.36
C PHE A 8 -2.15 -7.33 1.27
N ILE A 9 -1.18 -8.10 1.73
CA ILE A 9 -1.39 -9.50 2.10
C ILE A 9 -1.69 -9.57 3.60
N PRO A 10 -2.38 -10.62 4.09
CA PRO A 10 -2.66 -10.76 5.52
C PRO A 10 -1.39 -10.65 6.36
N HIS A 11 -1.43 -9.86 7.42
CA HIS A 11 -0.29 -9.65 8.33
C HIS A 11 0.25 -10.93 8.98
N THR A 12 -0.55 -12.00 9.01
CA THR A 12 -0.17 -13.32 9.51
C THR A 12 0.79 -14.05 8.56
N GLU A 13 0.90 -13.61 7.31
CA GLU A 13 1.86 -14.16 6.36
C GLU A 13 3.27 -13.69 6.70
N HIS A 14 4.23 -14.62 6.78
CA HIS A 14 5.62 -14.31 7.11
C HIS A 14 6.28 -13.29 6.15
N ALA A 15 5.76 -13.16 4.93
CA ALA A 15 6.26 -12.24 3.92
C ALA A 15 5.50 -10.90 3.86
N ALA A 16 4.57 -10.64 4.79
CA ALA A 16 3.71 -9.44 4.76
C ALA A 16 4.48 -8.14 4.93
N PHE A 17 5.47 -8.13 5.84
CA PHE A 17 6.31 -6.96 6.10
C PHE A 17 7.76 -7.38 6.27
N GLY A 18 8.63 -6.63 5.62
CA GLY A 18 10.07 -6.77 5.74
C GLY A 18 10.73 -5.48 5.30
N PHE A 19 11.98 -5.31 5.69
CA PHE A 19 12.81 -4.21 5.21
C PHE A 19 13.53 -4.67 3.95
N ILE A 20 13.43 -3.89 2.87
CA ILE A 20 14.26 -4.06 1.68
C ILE A 20 15.65 -3.47 1.95
N ASP A 21 16.72 -4.10 1.45
CA ASP A 21 18.04 -3.46 1.43
C ASP A 21 17.94 -2.19 0.57
N PRO A 22 18.33 -1.01 1.07
CA PRO A 22 18.28 0.22 0.28
C PRO A 22 19.03 0.13 -1.06
N ARG A 23 20.04 -0.74 -1.18
CA ARG A 23 20.78 -0.98 -2.42
C ARG A 23 19.95 -1.71 -3.48
N ASP A 24 18.89 -2.40 -3.09
CA ASP A 24 17.98 -3.12 -3.99
C ASP A 24 16.82 -2.22 -4.47
N VAL A 25 16.74 -0.97 -4.00
CA VAL A 25 15.68 -0.03 -4.39
C VAL A 25 16.01 0.60 -5.76
N ILE A 26 15.28 0.20 -6.79
CA ILE A 26 15.47 0.70 -8.16
C ILE A 26 14.80 2.06 -8.36
N ARG A 27 13.60 2.26 -7.81
CA ARG A 27 12.85 3.52 -7.92
C ARG A 27 11.78 3.68 -6.85
N ALA A 28 11.43 4.92 -6.54
CA ALA A 28 10.23 5.25 -5.78
C ALA A 28 8.99 5.27 -6.70
N ALA A 29 7.82 5.06 -6.11
CA ALA A 29 6.55 5.22 -6.78
C ALA A 29 5.52 5.84 -5.84
N HIS A 30 4.57 6.58 -6.41
CA HIS A 30 3.47 7.15 -5.65
C HIS A 30 2.33 6.13 -5.59
N ILE A 31 1.94 5.76 -4.37
CA ILE A 31 0.84 4.82 -4.14
C ILE A 31 -0.37 5.63 -3.68
N ILE A 32 -1.48 5.49 -4.41
CA ILE A 32 -2.73 6.21 -4.09
C ILE A 32 -3.84 5.19 -3.87
N PRO A 33 -4.67 5.33 -2.81
CA PRO A 33 -5.81 4.47 -2.60
C PRO A 33 -6.82 4.54 -3.75
N THR A 34 -7.45 3.41 -4.06
CA THR A 34 -8.51 3.37 -5.06
C THR A 34 -9.86 3.60 -4.38
N PHE A 35 -10.26 4.87 -4.25
CA PHE A 35 -11.48 5.29 -3.53
C PHE A 35 -12.80 4.68 -4.04
N ALA A 36 -12.82 4.14 -5.26
CA ALA A 36 -13.98 3.48 -5.85
C ALA A 36 -14.19 2.02 -5.38
N HIS A 37 -13.33 1.51 -4.49
CA HIS A 37 -13.42 0.15 -3.94
C HIS A 37 -13.59 0.21 -2.43
N ASP A 38 -14.03 -0.90 -1.85
CA ASP A 38 -14.31 -0.98 -0.42
C ASP A 38 -13.05 -0.85 0.45
N ARG A 39 -13.29 -0.62 1.74
CA ARG A 39 -12.29 -0.68 2.80
C ARG A 39 -12.36 -2.03 3.54
N THR A 40 -11.29 -2.39 4.23
CA THR A 40 -11.16 -3.67 4.91
C THR A 40 -10.22 -3.59 6.11
N GLU A 41 -10.59 -4.27 7.19
CA GLU A 41 -9.76 -4.49 8.39
C GLU A 41 -9.02 -5.84 8.35
N PHE A 42 -9.23 -6.67 7.33
CA PHE A 42 -8.78 -8.08 7.36
C PHE A 42 -7.28 -8.25 7.16
N TYR A 43 -6.66 -7.39 6.35
CA TYR A 43 -5.25 -7.58 6.01
C TYR A 43 -4.34 -7.11 7.13
N LEU A 44 -4.69 -6.03 7.82
CA LEU A 44 -3.87 -5.40 8.83
C LEU A 44 -4.69 -5.16 10.10
N PRO A 45 -4.20 -5.59 11.27
CA PRO A 45 -4.90 -5.35 12.52
C PRO A 45 -5.00 -3.84 12.80
N GLY A 46 -5.94 -3.46 13.67
CA GLY A 46 -6.08 -2.09 14.15
C GLY A 46 -4.75 -1.52 14.68
N SER A 47 -4.48 -0.24 14.39
CA SER A 47 -3.22 0.42 14.77
C SER A 47 -3.49 1.78 15.37
N GLN A 48 -3.14 1.94 16.66
CA GLN A 48 -3.31 3.21 17.37
C GLN A 48 -2.27 4.27 16.99
N ALA A 49 -1.21 3.89 16.27
CA ALA A 49 -0.13 4.81 15.88
C ALA A 49 -0.17 5.20 14.39
N ALA A 50 -0.77 4.38 13.54
CA ALA A 50 -0.73 4.56 12.09
C ALA A 50 -2.04 5.08 11.48
N ARG A 51 -3.18 4.95 12.17
CA ARG A 51 -4.50 5.34 11.66
C ARG A 51 -5.15 6.40 12.53
N ALA A 52 -5.91 7.29 11.90
CA ALA A 52 -6.72 8.25 12.61
C ALA A 52 -7.93 7.55 13.24
N ALA A 53 -8.38 8.03 14.41
CA ALA A 53 -9.51 7.42 15.11
C ALA A 53 -10.82 7.40 14.28
N CYS A 54 -10.96 8.31 13.31
CA CYS A 54 -12.12 8.36 12.42
C CYS A 54 -12.08 7.33 11.28
N GLU A 55 -10.98 6.60 11.11
CA GLU A 55 -10.79 5.65 10.01
C GLU A 55 -11.30 4.25 10.34
N ASN A 56 -11.86 4.02 11.53
CA ASN A 56 -12.47 2.75 11.98
C ASN A 56 -11.55 1.52 11.84
N ASP A 57 -10.23 1.71 11.93
CA ASP A 57 -9.23 0.65 11.74
C ASP A 57 -9.23 -0.05 10.36
N GLU A 58 -9.92 0.52 9.36
CA GLU A 58 -9.99 -0.04 8.01
C GLU A 58 -8.94 0.58 7.07
N ASP A 59 -8.43 -0.21 6.12
CA ASP A 59 -7.60 0.26 5.00
C ASP A 59 -8.36 0.14 3.67
N TRP A 60 -7.92 0.85 2.64
CA TRP A 60 -8.46 0.63 1.29
C TRP A 60 -8.04 -0.75 0.79
N THR A 61 -8.99 -1.50 0.22
CA THR A 61 -8.68 -2.86 -0.27
C THR A 61 -7.64 -2.83 -1.39
N TYR A 62 -7.57 -1.72 -2.13
CA TYR A 62 -6.70 -1.61 -3.29
C TYR A 62 -6.08 -0.24 -3.47
N TYR A 63 -4.85 -0.26 -3.98
CA TYR A 63 -4.05 0.91 -4.28
C TYR A 63 -3.56 0.88 -5.72
N ARG A 64 -3.31 2.06 -6.26
CA ARG A 64 -2.77 2.27 -7.60
C ARG A 64 -1.36 2.81 -7.51
N CYS A 65 -0.46 2.19 -8.26
CA CYS A 65 0.92 2.63 -8.37
C CYS A 65 1.03 3.61 -9.55
N LEU A 66 1.41 4.86 -9.26
CA LEU A 66 1.83 5.84 -10.24
C LEU A 66 3.36 5.88 -10.25
N LEU A 67 3.92 5.54 -11.40
CA LEU A 67 5.35 5.60 -11.60
C LEU A 67 5.71 7.05 -11.85
N ASP A 68 6.69 7.55 -11.12
CA ASP A 68 7.24 8.85 -11.43
C ASP A 68 7.96 8.75 -12.78
N HIS A 69 7.37 9.39 -13.79
CA HIS A 69 7.90 9.42 -15.15
C HIS A 69 8.95 10.54 -15.34
N SER A 70 9.38 11.23 -14.27
CA SER A 70 10.26 12.41 -14.34
C SER A 70 11.77 12.12 -14.37
N GLN A 71 12.20 10.99 -14.92
CA GLN A 71 13.59 10.83 -15.37
C GLN A 71 13.63 10.48 -16.85
N THR A 72 13.52 11.51 -17.68
CA THR A 72 14.18 11.53 -18.99
C THR A 72 15.67 11.65 -18.75
N TRP A 73 16.43 10.65 -19.23
CA TRP A 73 17.89 10.66 -19.29
C TRP A 73 18.42 11.89 -20.04
#